data_AF-A0A7C2SPL0-F1
#
_entry.id   AF-A0A7C2SPL0-F1
#
_cell.length_a   1.000
_cell.length_b   1.000
_cell.length_c   1.000
_cell.angle_alpha   90.00
_cell.angle_beta   90.00
_cell.angle_gamma   90.00
#
_symmetry.space_group_name_H-M   'P 1'
#
loop_
_entity.id
_entity.type
_entity.pdbx_description
1 polymer ?
#
loop_
_entity_poly.entity_id
_entity_poly.type
_entity_poly.pdbx_seq_one_letter_code
_entity_poly.pdbx_strand_id
1 'polypeptide(L)'
;MTTPILPNRDVPLFHLSHNDLDGYGAQYMTRAAGFRAHYYNADYRDVPATLERIFEDMARLGEPSQLLITDLNLTVEQSDMVDRRIQGMGGSGTADTSSKPARNGLLSADLAAQLKQSISAEGPKSEVMLLDHHATGEDAAEKHAWYHLDTSRCASRLAFEAIAPYLDEQARALYAARADFIDVGDRWLKQDARFHRSIFLIGLMMEDDQLAPPLNALKREYRFHLMESFFRRMEEGASLEELERAVYDFRKDFLKGRVDDGVYLDRETPLKDKFHKLSAIALPEGSIPMLRIDGYRAGIFFNWPHDVFRGVVMELMENQGKMDMAIRVGGNGRMSLRSNNGVDVGIISGRYFEGGGHPGAAGGVLKDNRLKDVNHALRSISQTVLDRKGQIERL
;
A
#
# COMPACT_ATOMS: atom_id res chain seq x y z
N MET A 1 -23.84 -7.42 16.70
CA MET A 1 -23.17 -7.97 17.91
C MET A 1 -22.33 -6.86 18.54
N THR A 2 -21.89 -6.96 19.81
CA THR A 2 -20.96 -5.94 20.34
C THR A 2 -19.61 -6.11 19.66
N THR A 3 -19.10 -5.03 19.05
CA THR A 3 -17.80 -5.07 18.38
C THR A 3 -16.67 -5.16 19.41
N PRO A 4 -15.69 -6.07 19.23
CA PRO A 4 -14.57 -6.19 20.16
C PRO A 4 -13.69 -4.94 20.12
N ILE A 5 -13.14 -4.58 21.28
CA ILE A 5 -12.24 -3.43 21.43
C ILE A 5 -10.81 -3.88 21.08
N LEU A 6 -10.10 -3.07 20.29
CA LEU A 6 -8.69 -3.30 20.02
C LEU A 6 -7.90 -3.27 21.34
N PRO A 7 -7.03 -4.26 21.62
CA PRO A 7 -6.59 -4.49 22.99
C PRO A 7 -5.59 -3.47 23.53
N ASN A 8 -4.64 -2.98 22.71
CA ASN A 8 -3.60 -2.08 23.23
C ASN A 8 -3.06 -1.08 22.19
N ARG A 9 -3.17 0.23 22.44
CA ARG A 9 -2.62 1.26 21.53
C ARG A 9 -1.09 1.39 21.57
N ASP A 10 -0.46 0.94 22.66
CA ASP A 10 0.98 1.07 22.89
C ASP A 10 1.78 -0.06 22.21
N VAL A 11 1.09 -1.10 21.74
CA VAL A 11 1.66 -2.20 20.97
C VAL A 11 1.55 -1.86 19.47
N PRO A 12 2.62 -2.06 18.67
CA PRO A 12 2.61 -1.83 17.23
C PRO A 12 1.43 -2.53 16.55
N LEU A 13 0.73 -1.79 15.68
CA LEU A 13 -0.44 -2.28 14.96
C LEU A 13 -0.10 -2.49 13.49
N PHE A 14 -0.20 -3.70 12.97
CA PHE A 14 -0.18 -3.98 11.54
C PHE A 14 -1.63 -4.03 11.07
N HIS A 15 -2.06 -3.05 10.28
CA HIS A 15 -3.46 -2.89 9.88
C HIS A 15 -3.61 -3.10 8.37
N LEU A 16 -4.09 -4.28 8.00
CA LEU A 16 -4.49 -4.65 6.64
C LEU A 16 -5.96 -4.30 6.40
N SER A 17 -6.24 -3.58 5.31
CA SER A 17 -7.62 -3.33 4.90
C SER A 17 -7.80 -3.41 3.39
N HIS A 18 -9.04 -3.32 2.91
CA HIS A 18 -9.31 -3.15 1.49
C HIS A 18 -8.81 -1.79 0.95
N ASN A 19 -9.02 -1.54 -0.34
CA ASN A 19 -8.46 -0.40 -1.06
C ASN A 19 -9.51 0.61 -1.57
N ASP A 20 -10.74 0.53 -1.08
CA ASP A 20 -11.83 1.47 -1.34
C ASP A 20 -12.08 2.43 -0.15
N LEU A 21 -13.21 3.15 -0.16
CA LEU A 21 -13.52 4.09 0.92
C LEU A 21 -13.69 3.38 2.27
N ASP A 22 -14.33 2.21 2.32
CA ASP A 22 -14.56 1.54 3.59
C ASP A 22 -13.24 0.99 4.15
N GLY A 23 -12.42 0.41 3.28
CA GLY A 23 -11.10 -0.08 3.65
C GLY A 23 -10.15 1.04 4.14
N TYR A 24 -10.06 2.17 3.45
CA TYR A 24 -9.30 3.34 3.93
C TYR A 24 -9.97 4.01 5.13
N GLY A 25 -11.30 3.98 5.21
CA GLY A 25 -12.09 4.49 6.33
C GLY A 25 -11.77 3.78 7.64
N ALA A 26 -11.65 2.46 7.64
CA ALA A 26 -11.20 1.68 8.80
C ALA A 26 -9.81 2.12 9.29
N GLN A 27 -8.85 2.29 8.38
CA GLN A 27 -7.51 2.76 8.72
C GLN A 27 -7.52 4.18 9.28
N TYR A 28 -8.35 5.05 8.70
CA TYR A 28 -8.56 6.41 9.17
C TYR A 28 -9.08 6.46 10.63
N MET A 29 -9.98 5.54 11.02
CA MET A 29 -10.43 5.43 12.42
C MET A 29 -9.28 5.04 13.36
N THR A 30 -8.48 4.04 13.00
CA THR A 30 -7.34 3.64 13.85
C THR A 30 -6.27 4.72 13.96
N ARG A 31 -6.08 5.53 12.90
CA ARG A 31 -5.16 6.67 12.92
C ARG A 31 -5.62 7.74 13.91
N ALA A 32 -6.92 8.00 13.97
CA ALA A 32 -7.51 8.98 14.88
C ALA A 32 -7.25 8.65 16.36
N ALA A 33 -7.25 7.37 16.71
CA ALA A 33 -6.98 6.89 18.06
C ALA A 33 -5.48 6.88 18.45
N GLY A 34 -4.59 7.29 17.54
CA GLY A 34 -3.17 7.46 17.84
C GLY A 34 -2.38 6.15 17.93
N PHE A 35 -2.84 5.07 17.30
CA PHE A 35 -2.09 3.81 17.23
C PHE A 35 -0.78 3.98 16.47
N ARG A 36 0.30 3.34 16.96
CA ARG A 36 1.56 3.19 16.22
C ARG A 36 1.37 2.14 15.12
N ALA A 37 0.77 2.55 14.00
CA ALA A 37 0.29 1.64 12.97
C ALA A 37 1.17 1.57 11.70
N HIS A 38 1.39 0.36 11.22
CA HIS A 38 1.88 0.01 9.89
C HIS A 38 0.69 -0.43 9.03
N TYR A 39 0.31 0.39 8.06
CA TYR A 39 -0.87 0.14 7.25
C TYR A 39 -0.55 -0.59 5.94
N TYR A 40 -1.46 -1.47 5.53
CA TYR A 40 -1.39 -2.28 4.32
C TYR A 40 -2.76 -2.27 3.64
N ASN A 41 -2.76 -2.27 2.31
CA ASN A 41 -4.01 -2.35 1.54
C ASN A 41 -3.87 -3.48 0.52
N ALA A 42 -4.96 -4.22 0.31
CA ALA A 42 -5.00 -5.30 -0.68
C ALA A 42 -6.35 -5.34 -1.40
N ASP A 43 -6.32 -5.65 -2.69
CA ASP A 43 -7.45 -6.28 -3.38
C ASP A 43 -7.52 -7.75 -2.93
N TYR A 44 -8.70 -8.37 -3.01
CA TYR A 44 -8.92 -9.79 -2.69
C TYR A 44 -7.86 -10.73 -3.28
N ARG A 45 -7.40 -10.46 -4.51
CA ARG A 45 -6.37 -11.28 -5.18
C ARG A 45 -4.99 -11.18 -4.54
N ASP A 46 -4.71 -10.07 -3.87
CA ASP A 46 -3.40 -9.72 -3.32
C ASP A 46 -3.30 -10.01 -1.81
N VAL A 47 -4.39 -10.44 -1.17
CA VAL A 47 -4.43 -10.75 0.27
C VAL A 47 -3.32 -11.73 0.68
N PRO A 48 -3.10 -12.88 0.02
CA PRO A 48 -2.06 -13.82 0.44
C PRO A 48 -0.65 -13.22 0.42
N ALA A 49 -0.30 -12.53 -0.68
CA ALA A 49 1.02 -11.90 -0.81
C ALA A 49 1.21 -10.75 0.19
N THR A 50 0.14 -10.03 0.48
CA THR A 50 0.18 -8.92 1.45
C THR A 50 0.34 -9.43 2.88
N LEU A 51 -0.35 -10.51 3.25
CA LEU A 51 -0.19 -11.16 4.56
C LEU A 51 1.23 -11.68 4.77
N GLU A 52 1.85 -12.33 3.77
CA GLU A 52 3.25 -12.75 3.90
C GLU A 52 4.19 -11.57 4.15
N ARG A 53 4.03 -10.47 3.41
CA ARG A 53 4.81 -9.25 3.67
C ARG A 53 4.58 -8.70 5.08
N ILE A 54 3.34 -8.70 5.57
CA ILE A 54 3.03 -8.28 6.93
C ILE A 54 3.76 -9.15 7.94
N PHE A 55 3.73 -10.48 7.78
CA PHE A 55 4.44 -11.38 8.68
C PHE A 55 5.96 -11.21 8.63
N GLU A 56 6.53 -10.94 7.46
CA GLU A 56 7.95 -10.58 7.32
C GLU A 56 8.29 -9.28 8.06
N ASP A 57 7.46 -8.25 7.94
CA ASP A 57 7.67 -6.97 8.61
C ASP A 57 7.47 -7.07 10.13
N MET A 58 6.48 -7.85 10.60
CA MET A 58 6.28 -8.19 12.01
C MET A 58 7.50 -8.94 12.57
N ALA A 59 8.00 -9.94 11.85
CA ALA A 59 9.19 -10.70 12.25
C ALA A 59 10.45 -9.80 12.28
N ARG A 60 10.57 -8.86 11.34
CA ARG A 60 11.68 -7.89 11.31
C ARG A 60 11.60 -6.91 12.48
N LEU A 61 10.40 -6.51 12.89
CA LEU A 61 10.20 -5.63 14.03
C LEU A 61 10.70 -6.29 15.33
N GLY A 62 10.50 -7.61 15.47
CA GLY A 62 11.08 -8.39 16.56
C GLY A 62 10.51 -8.10 17.95
N GLU A 63 9.41 -7.35 18.03
CA GLU A 63 8.65 -7.07 19.25
C GLU A 63 7.20 -7.57 19.11
N PRO A 64 6.51 -7.92 20.21
CA PRO A 64 5.11 -8.29 20.18
C PRO A 64 4.26 -7.23 19.48
N SER A 65 3.33 -7.66 18.63
CA SER A 65 2.56 -6.75 17.77
C SER A 65 1.15 -7.27 17.52
N GLN A 66 0.23 -6.40 17.12
CA GLN A 66 -1.14 -6.77 16.78
C GLN A 66 -1.32 -6.74 15.27
N LEU A 67 -2.02 -7.72 14.73
CA LEU A 67 -2.53 -7.71 13.36
C LEU A 67 -4.02 -7.41 13.38
N LEU A 68 -4.43 -6.31 12.77
CA LEU A 68 -5.82 -5.98 12.49
C LEU A 68 -6.10 -6.15 11.00
N ILE A 69 -7.14 -6.91 10.67
CA ILE A 69 -7.65 -7.06 9.31
C ILE A 69 -9.06 -6.48 9.27
N THR A 70 -9.34 -5.59 8.32
CA THR A 70 -10.67 -5.02 8.13
C THR A 70 -11.12 -5.09 6.68
N ASP A 71 -12.42 -5.15 6.45
CA ASP A 71 -13.04 -5.07 5.12
C ASP A 71 -12.54 -6.14 4.12
N LEU A 72 -12.05 -7.27 4.64
CA LEU A 72 -11.49 -8.35 3.85
C LEU A 72 -11.89 -9.65 4.49
N ASN A 73 -12.59 -10.49 3.71
CA ASN A 73 -12.86 -11.84 4.16
C ASN A 73 -11.65 -12.76 3.92
N LEU A 74 -11.46 -13.70 4.83
CA LEU A 74 -10.47 -14.77 4.69
C LEU A 74 -11.18 -16.10 4.50
N THR A 75 -10.61 -16.98 3.67
CA THR A 75 -11.03 -18.39 3.67
C THR A 75 -10.60 -19.07 4.97
N VAL A 76 -11.16 -20.24 5.24
CA VAL A 76 -10.76 -21.07 6.39
C VAL A 76 -9.27 -21.40 6.34
N GLU A 77 -8.73 -21.73 5.16
CA GLU A 77 -7.30 -22.04 4.99
C GLU A 77 -6.39 -20.83 5.24
N GLN A 78 -6.83 -19.64 4.79
CA GLN A 78 -6.11 -18.40 5.05
C GLN A 78 -6.12 -18.07 6.54
N SER A 79 -7.26 -18.25 7.21
CA SER A 79 -7.40 -18.02 8.66
C SER A 79 -6.56 -19.00 9.47
N ASP A 80 -6.54 -20.30 9.10
CA ASP A 80 -5.64 -21.31 9.68
C ASP A 80 -4.15 -20.98 9.48
N MET A 81 -3.81 -20.36 8.35
CA MET A 81 -2.45 -19.89 8.09
C MET A 81 -2.11 -18.70 9.01
N VAL A 82 -2.99 -17.71 9.13
CA VAL A 82 -2.82 -16.56 10.02
C VAL A 82 -2.62 -17.03 11.47
N ASP A 83 -3.46 -17.94 11.97
CA ASP A 83 -3.33 -18.50 13.33
C ASP A 83 -1.96 -19.13 13.57
N ARG A 84 -1.53 -20.00 12.64
CA ARG A 84 -0.22 -20.65 12.76
C ARG A 84 0.93 -19.65 12.75
N ARG A 85 0.85 -18.60 11.93
CA ARG A 85 1.89 -17.57 11.84
C ARG A 85 1.94 -16.74 13.12
N ILE A 86 0.80 -16.29 13.65
CA ILE A 86 0.72 -15.52 14.89
C ILE A 86 1.20 -16.34 16.10
N GLN A 87 0.77 -17.60 16.22
CA GLN A 87 1.25 -18.50 17.28
C GLN A 87 2.76 -18.76 17.20
N GLY A 88 3.30 -18.89 15.98
CA GLY A 88 4.73 -19.07 15.74
C GLY A 88 5.59 -17.86 16.12
N MET A 89 5.01 -16.65 16.20
CA MET A 89 5.73 -15.43 16.60
C MET A 89 5.95 -15.33 18.12
N GLY A 90 5.24 -16.11 18.94
CA GLY A 90 5.39 -16.13 20.41
C GLY A 90 6.57 -16.98 20.92
N GLY A 91 7.33 -17.61 20.03
CA GLY A 91 8.51 -18.40 20.38
C GLY A 91 9.79 -17.57 20.27
N SER A 92 10.42 -17.27 21.40
CA SER A 92 11.80 -16.75 21.44
C SER A 92 12.69 -17.59 20.51
N GLY A 93 13.43 -16.91 19.64
CA GLY A 93 14.33 -17.54 18.69
C GLY A 93 15.32 -18.50 19.35
N THR A 94 15.30 -19.73 18.89
CA THR A 94 16.51 -20.54 18.75
C THR A 94 16.58 -20.95 17.30
N ALA A 95 17.45 -20.28 16.55
CA ALA A 95 17.93 -20.80 15.28
C ALA A 95 18.42 -22.23 15.52
N ASP A 96 17.85 -23.17 14.77
CA ASP A 96 18.22 -24.57 14.79
C ASP A 96 19.62 -24.74 14.17
N THR A 97 20.66 -24.48 14.96
CA THR A 97 22.02 -24.94 14.66
C THR A 97 22.21 -26.30 15.29
N SER A 98 21.83 -27.34 14.55
CA SER A 98 22.13 -28.72 14.90
C SER A 98 23.63 -29.02 14.72
N SER A 99 24.43 -28.58 15.69
CA SER A 99 25.72 -29.20 16.01
C SER A 99 25.58 -29.95 17.34
N LYS A 100 25.91 -31.24 17.31
CA LYS A 100 25.81 -32.26 18.38
C LYS A 100 26.14 -31.76 19.80
N PRO A 101 25.45 -32.25 20.86
CA PRO A 101 25.77 -31.87 22.22
C PRO A 101 26.95 -32.69 22.77
N ALA A 102 27.89 -31.99 23.40
CA ALA A 102 28.84 -32.55 24.36
C ALA A 102 28.34 -32.29 25.80
N ARG A 103 28.83 -33.14 26.72
CA ARG A 103 28.22 -33.51 28.01
C ARG A 103 28.30 -32.48 29.16
N ASN A 104 27.28 -32.59 30.02
CA ASN A 104 27.22 -32.49 31.49
C ASN A 104 27.65 -31.22 32.24
N GLY A 105 26.64 -30.57 32.84
CA GLY A 105 26.72 -29.94 34.16
C GLY A 105 25.35 -30.02 34.84
N LEU A 106 25.26 -30.64 36.02
CA LEU A 106 24.00 -30.71 36.81
C LEU A 106 23.61 -29.30 37.26
N LEU A 107 22.57 -28.74 36.63
CA LEU A 107 21.79 -27.65 37.22
C LEU A 107 21.00 -28.21 38.39
N SER A 108 21.08 -27.57 39.56
CA SER A 108 20.26 -27.97 40.71
C SER A 108 18.78 -27.85 40.36
N ALA A 109 17.95 -28.78 40.87
CA ALA A 109 16.52 -28.80 40.62
C ALA A 109 15.84 -27.46 41.00
N ASP A 110 16.40 -26.76 41.98
CA ASP A 110 15.94 -25.43 42.41
C ASP A 110 16.25 -24.33 41.40
N LEU A 111 17.41 -24.37 40.72
CA LEU A 111 17.73 -23.39 39.67
C LEU A 111 16.90 -23.67 38.40
N ALA A 112 16.64 -24.95 38.11
CA ALA A 112 15.71 -25.35 37.04
C ALA A 112 14.26 -24.94 37.35
N ALA A 113 13.85 -24.99 38.62
CA ALA A 113 12.54 -24.54 39.08
C ALA A 113 12.42 -23.00 39.03
N GLN A 114 13.45 -22.26 39.46
CA GLN A 114 13.50 -20.80 39.34
C GLN A 114 13.52 -20.34 37.88
N LEU A 115 14.25 -21.02 37.00
CA LEU A 115 14.24 -20.77 35.56
C LEU A 115 12.84 -21.02 34.95
N LYS A 116 12.17 -22.10 35.33
CA LYS A 116 10.77 -22.36 34.93
C LYS A 116 9.79 -21.30 35.45
N GLN A 117 10.02 -20.77 36.64
CA GLN A 117 9.19 -19.69 37.21
C GLN A 117 9.46 -18.32 36.55
N SER A 118 10.69 -18.06 36.10
CA SER A 118 11.00 -16.88 35.27
C SER A 118 10.52 -17.00 33.82
N ILE A 119 10.24 -18.22 33.34
CA ILE A 119 9.63 -18.49 32.02
C ILE A 119 8.08 -18.48 32.11
N SER A 120 7.49 -18.51 33.32
CA SER A 120 6.03 -18.56 33.51
C SER A 120 5.30 -17.22 33.52
N ALA A 121 6.00 -16.11 33.29
CA ALA A 121 5.34 -14.90 32.81
C ALA A 121 5.39 -14.95 31.29
N GLU A 122 4.34 -15.46 30.65
CA GLU A 122 4.23 -15.36 29.19
C GLU A 122 4.38 -13.88 28.82
N GLY A 123 5.48 -13.55 28.15
CA GLY A 123 5.68 -12.21 27.61
C GLY A 123 4.51 -11.84 26.68
N PRO A 124 4.29 -10.54 26.40
CA PRO A 124 3.22 -10.13 25.50
C PRO A 124 3.34 -10.91 24.19
N LYS A 125 2.25 -11.56 23.78
CA LYS A 125 2.19 -12.33 22.53
C LYS A 125 1.67 -11.44 21.41
N SER A 126 2.06 -11.75 20.19
CA SER A 126 1.40 -11.16 19.04
C SER A 126 -0.04 -11.67 18.96
N GLU A 127 -0.97 -10.79 18.59
CA GLU A 127 -2.39 -11.08 18.53
C GLU A 127 -2.96 -10.71 17.17
N VAL A 128 -4.10 -11.31 16.81
CA VAL A 128 -4.84 -10.97 15.60
C VAL A 128 -6.29 -10.63 15.96
N MET A 129 -6.87 -9.69 15.21
CA MET A 129 -8.28 -9.35 15.19
C MET A 129 -8.69 -9.11 13.75
N LEU A 130 -9.86 -9.62 13.36
CA LEU A 130 -10.45 -9.34 12.06
C LEU A 130 -11.86 -8.79 12.27
N LEU A 131 -12.16 -7.63 11.67
CA LEU A 131 -13.47 -6.98 11.68
C LEU A 131 -14.00 -6.88 10.24
N ASP A 132 -15.02 -7.66 9.92
CA ASP A 132 -15.51 -7.80 8.55
C ASP A 132 -17.05 -7.81 8.50
N HIS A 133 -17.59 -7.54 7.32
CA HIS A 133 -19.02 -7.47 7.03
C HIS A 133 -19.46 -8.34 5.85
N HIS A 134 -18.52 -9.00 5.17
CA HIS A 134 -18.80 -9.87 4.06
C HIS A 134 -19.28 -11.25 4.55
N ALA A 135 -20.55 -11.59 4.27
CA ALA A 135 -21.14 -12.87 4.64
C ALA A 135 -20.37 -14.11 4.11
N THR A 136 -19.54 -13.93 3.08
CA THR A 136 -18.68 -14.99 2.53
C THR A 136 -17.57 -15.47 3.49
N GLY A 137 -17.34 -14.78 4.61
CA GLY A 137 -16.41 -15.17 5.66
C GLY A 137 -17.01 -16.02 6.79
N GLU A 138 -18.30 -16.37 6.73
CA GLU A 138 -19.04 -17.03 7.83
C GLU A 138 -18.35 -18.29 8.37
N ASP A 139 -17.95 -19.22 7.49
CA ASP A 139 -17.27 -20.47 7.88
C ASP A 139 -15.96 -20.21 8.66
N ALA A 140 -15.22 -19.16 8.29
CA ALA A 140 -13.99 -18.78 9.00
C ALA A 140 -14.32 -18.08 10.33
N ALA A 141 -15.34 -17.21 10.34
CA ALA A 141 -15.80 -16.51 11.53
C ALA A 141 -16.29 -17.47 12.64
N GLU A 142 -17.00 -18.53 12.27
CA GLU A 142 -17.46 -19.55 13.22
C GLU A 142 -16.31 -20.33 13.87
N LYS A 143 -15.22 -20.53 13.13
CA LYS A 143 -14.06 -21.32 13.56
C LYS A 143 -13.05 -20.53 14.38
N HIS A 144 -12.87 -19.24 14.08
CA HIS A 144 -11.79 -18.43 14.64
C HIS A 144 -12.33 -17.30 15.52
N ALA A 145 -12.09 -17.37 16.83
CA ALA A 145 -12.66 -16.42 17.81
C ALA A 145 -12.23 -14.95 17.61
N TRP A 146 -11.09 -14.72 16.93
CA TRP A 146 -10.60 -13.39 16.58
C TRP A 146 -11.26 -12.80 15.33
N TYR A 147 -12.05 -13.59 14.60
CA TYR A 147 -12.76 -13.18 13.39
C TYR A 147 -14.18 -12.72 13.77
N HIS A 148 -14.37 -11.41 13.84
CA HIS A 148 -15.67 -10.79 14.08
C HIS A 148 -16.36 -10.43 12.77
N LEU A 149 -17.45 -11.12 12.47
CA LEU A 149 -18.31 -10.86 11.31
C LEU A 149 -19.61 -10.17 11.73
N ASP A 150 -19.89 -8.99 11.16
CA ASP A 150 -21.18 -8.31 11.31
C ASP A 150 -21.64 -7.69 9.98
N THR A 151 -22.61 -8.33 9.34
CA THR A 151 -23.13 -7.94 8.02
C THR A 151 -24.08 -6.74 8.05
N SER A 152 -24.31 -6.16 9.24
CA SER A 152 -25.25 -5.04 9.43
C SER A 152 -24.56 -3.68 9.50
N ARG A 153 -23.23 -3.62 9.38
CA ARG A 153 -22.40 -2.41 9.50
C ARG A 153 -21.14 -2.57 8.64
N CYS A 154 -20.67 -1.50 8.03
CA CYS A 154 -19.42 -1.46 7.26
C CYS A 154 -18.18 -1.60 8.17
N ALA A 155 -17.03 -1.93 7.60
CA ALA A 155 -15.78 -2.12 8.31
C ALA A 155 -15.28 -0.85 9.00
N SER A 156 -15.51 0.33 8.42
CA SER A 156 -15.18 1.62 9.04
C SER A 156 -15.94 1.84 10.35
N ARG A 157 -17.21 1.42 10.39
CA ARG A 157 -18.03 1.49 11.59
C ARG A 157 -17.53 0.52 12.65
N LEU A 158 -17.22 -0.71 12.27
CA LEU A 158 -16.64 -1.70 13.18
C LEU A 158 -15.28 -1.23 13.72
N ALA A 159 -14.40 -0.71 12.85
CA ALA A 159 -13.10 -0.17 13.25
C ALA A 159 -13.24 1.01 14.22
N PHE A 160 -14.18 1.92 13.98
CA PHE A 160 -14.49 3.02 14.92
C PHE A 160 -14.90 2.48 16.29
N GLU A 161 -15.85 1.54 16.34
CA GLU A 161 -16.33 0.99 17.61
C GLU A 161 -15.20 0.29 18.38
N ALA A 162 -14.31 -0.40 17.68
CA ALA A 162 -13.13 -1.05 18.25
C ALA A 162 -12.12 -0.07 18.86
N ILE A 163 -12.07 1.19 18.39
CA ILE A 163 -11.16 2.22 18.91
C ILE A 163 -11.82 3.27 19.79
N ALA A 164 -13.15 3.32 19.86
CA ALA A 164 -13.91 4.38 20.53
C ALA A 164 -13.47 4.64 21.98
N PRO A 165 -13.09 3.63 22.79
CA PRO A 165 -12.60 3.85 24.16
C PRO A 165 -11.30 4.67 24.26
N TYR A 166 -10.50 4.73 23.19
CA TYR A 166 -9.23 5.47 23.16
C TYR A 166 -9.38 6.95 22.81
N LEU A 167 -10.56 7.36 22.35
CA LEU A 167 -10.88 8.74 22.00
C LEU A 167 -11.51 9.48 23.18
N ASP A 168 -11.21 10.78 23.31
CA ASP A 168 -11.98 11.66 24.19
C ASP A 168 -13.41 11.87 23.66
N GLU A 169 -14.27 12.51 24.45
CA GLU A 169 -15.69 12.69 24.11
C GLU A 169 -15.91 13.42 22.79
N GLN A 170 -15.13 14.47 22.53
CA GLN A 170 -15.28 15.29 21.32
C GLN A 170 -14.83 14.52 20.08
N ALA A 171 -13.65 13.90 20.14
CA ALA A 171 -13.13 13.06 19.06
C ALA A 171 -14.06 11.86 18.82
N ARG A 172 -14.54 11.20 19.88
CA ARG A 172 -15.45 10.06 19.75
C ARG A 172 -16.73 10.45 19.03
N ALA A 173 -17.35 11.58 19.35
CA ALA A 173 -18.54 12.06 18.67
C ALA A 173 -18.27 12.39 17.19
N LEU A 174 -17.16 13.06 16.91
CA LEU A 174 -16.75 13.42 15.55
C LEU A 174 -16.53 12.18 14.67
N TYR A 175 -15.72 11.23 15.14
CA TYR A 175 -15.39 10.03 14.39
C TYR A 175 -16.56 9.04 14.32
N ALA A 176 -17.47 9.02 15.30
CA ALA A 176 -18.74 8.30 15.19
C ALA A 176 -19.55 8.79 13.99
N ALA A 177 -19.72 10.12 13.86
CA ALA A 177 -20.48 10.71 12.76
C ALA A 177 -19.82 10.47 11.39
N ARG A 178 -18.49 10.53 11.32
CA ARG A 178 -17.72 10.21 10.10
C ARG A 178 -17.84 8.72 9.73
N ALA A 179 -17.77 7.81 10.71
CA ALA A 179 -17.98 6.39 10.49
C ALA A 179 -19.42 6.07 10.02
N ASP A 180 -20.43 6.70 10.63
CA ASP A 180 -21.83 6.59 10.19
C ASP A 180 -22.03 7.11 8.76
N PHE A 181 -21.30 8.15 8.36
CA PHE A 181 -21.36 8.66 6.98
C PHE A 181 -20.79 7.65 5.97
N ILE A 182 -19.71 6.96 6.31
CA ILE A 182 -19.12 5.93 5.45
C ILE A 182 -20.08 4.74 5.34
N ASP A 183 -20.69 4.31 6.46
CA ASP A 183 -21.71 3.23 6.50
C ASP A 183 -22.87 3.47 5.55
N VAL A 184 -23.35 4.73 5.46
CA VAL A 184 -24.41 5.12 4.52
C VAL A 184 -24.03 4.84 3.06
N GLY A 185 -22.79 5.15 2.68
CA GLY A 185 -22.29 4.94 1.32
C GLY A 185 -22.07 3.46 1.03
N ASP A 186 -21.33 2.79 1.91
CA ASP A 186 -20.95 1.38 1.76
C ASP A 186 -22.19 0.47 1.65
N ARG A 187 -23.13 0.63 2.58
CA ARG A 187 -24.37 -0.18 2.62
C ARG A 187 -25.48 0.31 1.71
N TRP A 188 -25.20 1.36 0.93
CA TRP A 188 -26.11 1.88 -0.07
C TRP A 188 -27.45 2.39 0.48
N LEU A 189 -27.44 3.09 1.62
CA LEU A 189 -28.64 3.56 2.32
C LEU A 189 -29.30 4.76 1.61
N LYS A 190 -29.95 4.51 0.47
CA LYS A 190 -30.48 5.53 -0.46
C LYS A 190 -31.42 6.58 0.13
N GLN A 191 -32.08 6.26 1.24
CA GLN A 191 -33.04 7.16 1.90
C GLN A 191 -32.36 8.15 2.85
N ASP A 192 -31.09 7.93 3.19
CA ASP A 192 -30.32 8.87 4.01
C ASP A 192 -29.99 10.13 3.20
N ALA A 193 -30.20 11.31 3.79
CA ALA A 193 -29.92 12.59 3.14
C ALA A 193 -28.44 12.77 2.75
N ARG A 194 -27.53 12.00 3.37
CA ARG A 194 -26.09 12.02 3.11
C ARG A 194 -25.68 11.12 1.95
N PHE A 195 -26.57 10.26 1.44
CA PHE A 195 -26.24 9.21 0.47
C PHE A 195 -25.51 9.71 -0.79
N HIS A 196 -25.99 10.78 -1.44
CA HIS A 196 -25.32 11.29 -2.64
C HIS A 196 -23.91 11.84 -2.33
N ARG A 197 -23.70 12.40 -1.14
CA ARG A 197 -22.39 12.88 -0.70
C ARG A 197 -21.45 11.70 -0.40
N SER A 198 -21.96 10.63 0.18
CA SER A 198 -21.15 9.44 0.45
C SER A 198 -20.72 8.73 -0.84
N ILE A 199 -21.62 8.61 -1.83
CA ILE A 199 -21.27 8.11 -3.17
C ILE A 199 -20.21 8.99 -3.84
N PHE A 200 -20.31 10.31 -3.70
CA PHE A 200 -19.27 11.21 -4.22
C PHE A 200 -17.91 10.98 -3.55
N LEU A 201 -17.88 10.82 -2.21
CA LEU A 201 -16.63 10.52 -1.50
C LEU A 201 -16.04 9.16 -1.92
N ILE A 202 -16.87 8.14 -2.14
CA ILE A 202 -16.43 6.84 -2.70
C ILE A 202 -15.75 7.06 -4.04
N GLY A 203 -16.40 7.79 -4.96
CA GLY A 203 -15.82 8.14 -6.26
C GLY A 203 -14.47 8.84 -6.12
N LEU A 204 -14.39 9.85 -5.24
CA LEU A 204 -13.16 10.60 -4.99
C LEU A 204 -12.01 9.73 -4.47
N MET A 205 -12.29 8.71 -3.64
CA MET A 205 -11.26 7.79 -3.12
C MET A 205 -10.75 6.80 -4.16
N MET A 206 -11.60 6.46 -5.14
CA MET A 206 -11.30 5.52 -6.22
C MET A 206 -10.60 6.17 -7.41
N GLU A 207 -10.59 7.49 -7.50
CA GLU A 207 -9.88 8.22 -8.55
C GLU A 207 -8.35 8.02 -8.49
N ASP A 208 -7.69 8.16 -9.65
CA ASP A 208 -6.23 8.01 -9.76
C ASP A 208 -5.51 9.11 -8.95
N ASP A 209 -4.59 8.68 -8.10
CA ASP A 209 -3.88 9.55 -7.16
C ASP A 209 -2.73 10.38 -7.79
N GLN A 210 -2.41 10.15 -9.08
CA GLN A 210 -1.33 10.80 -9.83
C GLN A 210 0.08 10.59 -9.22
N LEU A 211 0.22 9.72 -8.22
CA LEU A 211 1.47 9.44 -7.52
C LEU A 211 2.13 8.19 -8.09
N ALA A 212 3.46 8.19 -8.07
CA ALA A 212 4.26 7.04 -8.50
C ALA A 212 3.85 5.75 -7.75
N PRO A 213 3.64 4.61 -8.44
CA PRO A 213 3.17 3.36 -7.85
C PRO A 213 3.92 2.88 -6.59
N PRO A 214 5.25 3.01 -6.47
CA PRO A 214 5.96 2.59 -5.25
C PRO A 214 5.59 3.37 -3.99
N LEU A 215 4.97 4.55 -4.11
CA LEU A 215 4.72 5.49 -3.01
C LEU A 215 3.45 5.15 -2.19
N ASN A 216 3.30 3.89 -1.78
CA ASN A 216 2.09 3.40 -1.11
C ASN A 216 1.73 4.19 0.17
N ALA A 217 2.74 4.53 0.98
CA ALA A 217 2.51 5.33 2.18
C ALA A 217 1.99 6.74 1.85
N LEU A 218 2.61 7.42 0.90
CA LEU A 218 2.20 8.77 0.47
C LEU A 218 0.81 8.77 -0.19
N LYS A 219 0.48 7.74 -0.97
CA LYS A 219 -0.85 7.54 -1.55
C LYS A 219 -1.92 7.41 -0.46
N ARG A 220 -1.62 6.68 0.61
CA ARG A 220 -2.51 6.57 1.78
C ARG A 220 -2.65 7.89 2.51
N GLU A 221 -1.56 8.61 2.73
CA GLU A 221 -1.59 9.95 3.32
C GLU A 221 -2.44 10.91 2.48
N TYR A 222 -2.34 10.83 1.16
CA TYR A 222 -3.17 11.60 0.25
C TYR A 222 -4.66 11.27 0.37
N ARG A 223 -5.03 9.98 0.45
CA ARG A 223 -6.43 9.58 0.68
C ARG A 223 -6.95 10.07 2.02
N PHE A 224 -6.17 9.93 3.09
CA PHE A 224 -6.54 10.49 4.40
C PHE A 224 -6.69 12.02 4.36
N HIS A 225 -5.82 12.71 3.63
CA HIS A 225 -5.93 14.16 3.43
C HIS A 225 -7.21 14.54 2.68
N LEU A 226 -7.58 13.80 1.62
CA LEU A 226 -8.82 14.03 0.89
C LEU A 226 -10.05 13.79 1.76
N MET A 227 -10.07 12.68 2.52
CA MET A 227 -11.15 12.40 3.47
C MET A 227 -11.28 13.50 4.51
N GLU A 228 -10.18 13.91 5.15
CA GLU A 228 -10.20 14.96 6.16
C GLU A 228 -10.69 16.29 5.58
N SER A 229 -10.20 16.66 4.39
CA SER A 229 -10.60 17.90 3.72
C SER A 229 -12.08 17.88 3.34
N PHE A 230 -12.57 16.75 2.85
CA PHE A 230 -13.97 16.54 2.53
C PHE A 230 -14.87 16.62 3.78
N PHE A 231 -14.54 15.86 4.83
CA PHE A 231 -15.32 15.85 6.07
C PHE A 231 -15.37 17.23 6.71
N ARG A 232 -14.22 17.90 6.85
CA ARG A 232 -14.17 19.26 7.41
C ARG A 232 -15.05 20.23 6.63
N ARG A 233 -14.94 20.25 5.29
CA ARG A 233 -15.74 21.15 4.45
C ARG A 233 -17.24 20.82 4.52
N MET A 234 -17.60 19.54 4.66
CA MET A 234 -18.98 19.11 4.86
C MET A 234 -19.52 19.53 6.24
N GLU A 235 -18.71 19.40 7.30
CA GLU A 235 -19.04 19.80 8.67
C GLU A 235 -19.25 21.31 8.80
N GLU A 236 -18.60 22.11 7.96
CA GLU A 236 -18.84 23.55 7.78
C GLU A 236 -20.17 23.86 7.05
N GLY A 237 -20.94 22.85 6.64
CA GLY A 237 -22.24 23.00 6.01
C GLY A 237 -22.20 23.15 4.49
N ALA A 238 -21.07 22.87 3.84
CA ALA A 238 -20.97 22.96 2.38
C ALA A 238 -22.01 22.07 1.68
N SER A 239 -22.59 22.55 0.58
CA SER A 239 -23.37 21.77 -0.39
C SER A 239 -22.51 20.72 -1.12
N LEU A 240 -23.15 19.77 -1.82
CA LEU A 240 -22.41 18.82 -2.65
C LEU A 240 -21.66 19.52 -3.79
N GLU A 241 -22.29 20.51 -4.43
CA GLU A 241 -21.63 21.31 -5.48
C GLU A 241 -20.38 22.03 -4.96
N GLU A 242 -20.43 22.60 -3.75
CA GLU A 242 -19.26 23.22 -3.13
C GLU A 242 -18.16 22.23 -2.82
N LEU A 243 -18.49 20.99 -2.42
CA LEU A 243 -17.50 19.92 -2.23
C LEU A 243 -16.86 19.51 -3.56
N GLU A 244 -17.65 19.36 -4.62
CA GLU A 244 -17.16 19.05 -5.96
C GLU A 244 -16.17 20.12 -6.46
N ARG A 245 -16.52 21.40 -6.30
CA ARG A 245 -15.64 22.52 -6.66
C ARG A 245 -14.37 22.56 -5.83
N ALA A 246 -14.45 22.21 -4.55
CA ALA A 246 -13.33 22.25 -3.62
C ALA A 246 -12.30 21.13 -3.83
N VAL A 247 -12.59 20.08 -4.63
CA VAL A 247 -11.64 18.98 -4.88
C VAL A 247 -10.31 19.47 -5.43
N TYR A 248 -10.31 20.48 -6.31
CA TYR A 248 -9.06 21.06 -6.80
C TYR A 248 -8.19 21.59 -5.65
N ASP A 249 -8.80 22.32 -4.72
CA ASP A 249 -8.11 22.91 -3.57
C ASP A 249 -7.65 21.84 -2.59
N PHE A 250 -8.49 20.82 -2.32
CA PHE A 250 -8.10 19.68 -1.50
C PHE A 250 -6.84 19.01 -2.04
N ARG A 251 -6.79 18.75 -3.34
CA ARG A 251 -5.63 18.14 -4.00
C ARG A 251 -4.40 19.04 -3.96
N LYS A 252 -4.58 20.33 -4.27
CA LYS A 252 -3.49 21.30 -4.26
C LYS A 252 -2.90 21.44 -2.85
N ASP A 253 -3.72 21.49 -1.82
CA ASP A 253 -3.29 21.64 -0.43
C ASP A 253 -2.45 20.47 0.07
N PHE A 254 -2.64 19.26 -0.48
CA PHE A 254 -1.77 18.13 -0.15
C PHE A 254 -0.30 18.41 -0.50
N LEU A 255 -0.04 19.16 -1.57
CA LEU A 255 1.31 19.51 -2.03
C LEU A 255 2.00 20.54 -1.12
N LYS A 256 1.26 21.27 -0.29
CA LYS A 256 1.80 22.34 0.55
C LYS A 256 2.86 21.80 1.51
N GLY A 257 4.06 22.37 1.45
CA GLY A 257 5.21 21.93 2.25
C GLY A 257 5.82 20.58 1.82
N ARG A 258 5.31 19.95 0.75
CA ARG A 258 5.88 18.72 0.16
C ARG A 258 6.60 18.97 -1.16
N VAL A 259 6.39 20.14 -1.76
CA VAL A 259 7.12 20.66 -2.92
C VAL A 259 7.52 22.10 -2.65
N ASP A 260 8.50 22.61 -3.40
CA ASP A 260 8.93 24.01 -3.29
C ASP A 260 7.79 25.00 -3.58
N ASP A 261 7.82 26.16 -2.92
CA ASP A 261 6.80 27.22 -3.08
C ASP A 261 6.66 27.66 -4.54
N GLY A 262 7.76 27.69 -5.30
CA GLY A 262 7.72 27.98 -6.73
C GLY A 262 6.84 27.00 -7.51
N VAL A 263 6.88 25.70 -7.17
CA VAL A 263 6.03 24.67 -7.79
C VAL A 263 4.60 24.76 -7.25
N TYR A 264 4.43 24.92 -5.94
CA TYR A 264 3.11 24.99 -5.31
C TYR A 264 2.28 26.19 -5.80
N LEU A 265 2.91 27.36 -5.89
CA LEU A 265 2.25 28.63 -6.24
C LEU A 265 2.12 28.87 -7.76
N ASP A 266 2.89 28.17 -8.60
CA ASP A 266 2.81 28.33 -10.06
C ASP A 266 1.40 28.06 -10.60
N ARG A 267 0.86 29.02 -11.36
CA ARG A 267 -0.50 28.96 -11.90
C ARG A 267 -0.54 28.41 -13.33
N GLU A 268 0.61 28.30 -13.99
CA GLU A 268 0.74 27.83 -15.37
C GLU A 268 1.11 26.34 -15.44
N THR A 269 1.61 25.75 -14.35
CA THR A 269 1.84 24.30 -14.26
C THR A 269 0.57 23.54 -13.85
N PRO A 270 0.11 22.55 -14.65
CA PRO A 270 -1.02 21.69 -14.30
C PRO A 270 -0.82 20.97 -12.97
N LEU A 271 -1.89 20.78 -12.20
CA LEU A 271 -1.83 20.16 -10.88
C LEU A 271 -1.17 18.77 -10.91
N LYS A 272 -1.49 17.95 -11.92
CA LYS A 272 -0.87 16.63 -12.12
C LYS A 272 0.66 16.68 -12.23
N ASP A 273 1.21 17.70 -12.88
CA ASP A 273 2.65 17.83 -13.06
C ASP A 273 3.34 18.20 -11.74
N LYS A 274 2.63 18.89 -10.84
CA LYS A 274 3.09 19.11 -9.46
C LYS A 274 3.10 17.81 -8.64
N PHE A 275 2.11 16.92 -8.83
CA PHE A 275 2.12 15.58 -8.23
C PHE A 275 3.22 14.69 -8.81
N HIS A 276 3.54 14.82 -10.10
CA HIS A 276 4.69 14.15 -10.70
C HIS A 276 6.02 14.62 -10.10
N LYS A 277 6.17 15.94 -9.85
CA LYS A 277 7.32 16.50 -9.13
C LYS A 277 7.41 15.97 -7.69
N LEU A 278 6.30 15.99 -6.94
CA LEU A 278 6.24 15.37 -5.61
C LEU A 278 6.67 13.91 -5.67
N SER A 279 6.17 13.15 -6.64
CA SER A 279 6.54 11.74 -6.81
C SER A 279 8.04 11.56 -7.05
N ALA A 280 8.64 12.38 -7.91
CA ALA A 280 10.07 12.32 -8.17
C ALA A 280 10.93 12.67 -6.94
N ILE A 281 10.47 13.59 -6.09
CA ILE A 281 11.12 13.96 -4.82
C ILE A 281 10.99 12.82 -3.79
N ALA A 282 9.80 12.23 -3.70
CA ALA A 282 9.46 11.26 -2.67
C ALA A 282 9.91 9.81 -2.98
N LEU A 283 10.32 9.52 -4.22
CA LEU A 283 10.79 8.19 -4.60
C LEU A 283 12.04 7.80 -3.80
N PRO A 284 12.03 6.65 -3.10
CA PRO A 284 13.21 6.18 -2.39
C PRO A 284 14.39 5.96 -3.33
N GLU A 285 15.61 6.21 -2.83
CA GLU A 285 16.80 5.89 -3.59
C GLU A 285 16.84 4.39 -3.93
N GLY A 286 17.19 4.06 -5.17
CA GLY A 286 17.23 2.69 -5.66
C GLY A 286 15.86 2.04 -5.92
N SER A 287 14.74 2.75 -5.75
CA SER A 287 13.39 2.18 -6.00
C SER A 287 13.08 1.93 -7.48
N ILE A 288 13.86 2.52 -8.39
CA ILE A 288 13.73 2.32 -9.83
C ILE A 288 14.84 1.37 -10.29
N PRO A 289 14.48 0.14 -10.71
CA PRO A 289 15.47 -0.78 -11.25
C PRO A 289 16.10 -0.26 -12.53
N MET A 290 17.41 -0.49 -12.67
CA MET A 290 18.21 0.00 -13.79
C MET A 290 18.82 -1.17 -14.57
N LEU A 291 18.85 -1.05 -15.89
CA LEU A 291 19.63 -1.89 -16.80
C LEU A 291 20.68 -1.06 -17.53
N ARG A 292 21.71 -1.73 -18.08
CA ARG A 292 22.63 -1.12 -19.05
C ARG A 292 22.31 -1.63 -20.45
N ILE A 293 21.91 -0.72 -21.35
CA ILE A 293 21.63 -1.03 -22.76
C ILE A 293 22.48 -0.07 -23.60
N ASP A 294 23.38 -0.64 -24.40
CA ASP A 294 24.34 0.11 -25.23
C ASP A 294 25.15 1.17 -24.46
N GLY A 295 25.51 0.85 -23.22
CA GLY A 295 26.26 1.74 -22.33
C GLY A 295 25.40 2.69 -21.51
N TYR A 296 24.15 2.95 -21.92
CA TYR A 296 23.22 3.85 -21.26
C TYR A 296 22.55 3.22 -20.04
N ARG A 297 22.31 4.03 -19.01
CA ARG A 297 21.53 3.69 -17.81
C ARG A 297 20.04 3.80 -18.15
N ALA A 298 19.37 2.66 -18.18
CA ALA A 298 17.96 2.54 -18.54
C ALA A 298 17.09 2.24 -17.31
N GLY A 299 16.28 3.19 -16.87
CA GLY A 299 15.33 2.97 -15.78
C GLY A 299 14.12 2.17 -16.26
N ILE A 300 13.73 1.13 -15.52
CA ILE A 300 12.65 0.21 -15.90
C ILE A 300 11.41 0.42 -15.03
N PHE A 301 10.27 0.72 -15.66
CA PHE A 301 9.02 1.09 -15.02
C PHE A 301 7.92 0.08 -15.40
N PHE A 302 7.69 -0.90 -14.54
CA PHE A 302 6.72 -1.97 -14.79
C PHE A 302 5.30 -1.56 -14.37
N ASN A 303 4.34 -1.59 -15.31
CA ASN A 303 2.92 -1.29 -15.08
C ASN A 303 2.60 0.10 -14.49
N TRP A 304 3.51 1.07 -14.56
CA TRP A 304 3.19 2.44 -14.15
C TRP A 304 2.09 3.03 -15.04
N PRO A 305 1.13 3.82 -14.54
CA PRO A 305 0.24 4.58 -15.41
C PRO A 305 1.06 5.44 -16.39
N HIS A 306 0.63 5.50 -17.66
CA HIS A 306 1.44 6.14 -18.70
C HIS A 306 1.72 7.62 -18.39
N ASP A 307 0.73 8.31 -17.82
CA ASP A 307 0.78 9.74 -17.56
C ASP A 307 1.73 10.05 -16.40
N VAL A 308 1.64 9.26 -15.32
CA VAL A 308 2.56 9.29 -14.18
C VAL A 308 3.99 8.94 -14.61
N PHE A 309 4.17 7.88 -15.41
CA PHE A 309 5.48 7.53 -15.97
C PHE A 309 6.10 8.71 -16.73
N ARG A 310 5.33 9.32 -17.64
CA ARG A 310 5.83 10.41 -18.47
C ARG A 310 6.28 11.61 -17.62
N GLY A 311 5.43 12.04 -16.68
CA GLY A 311 5.73 13.22 -15.86
C GLY A 311 6.88 12.99 -14.88
N VAL A 312 6.92 11.82 -14.22
CA VAL A 312 7.97 11.50 -13.24
C VAL A 312 9.32 11.29 -13.91
N VAL A 313 9.36 10.64 -15.09
CA VAL A 313 10.61 10.44 -15.82
C VAL A 313 11.22 11.75 -16.29
N MET A 314 10.42 12.72 -16.75
CA MET A 314 10.96 14.03 -17.13
C MET A 314 11.74 14.64 -15.96
N GLU A 315 11.19 14.62 -14.76
CA GLU A 315 11.88 15.15 -13.57
C GLU A 315 13.13 14.33 -13.19
N LEU A 316 13.03 13.00 -13.13
CA LEU A 316 14.16 12.13 -12.76
C LEU A 316 15.30 12.15 -13.79
N MET A 317 14.99 12.30 -15.07
CA MET A 317 15.92 12.20 -16.18
C MET A 317 16.49 13.57 -16.56
N GLU A 318 15.66 14.58 -16.81
CA GLU A 318 16.07 15.91 -17.26
C GLU A 318 16.67 16.74 -16.13
N ASN A 319 16.01 16.78 -14.98
CA ASN A 319 16.40 17.70 -13.90
C ASN A 319 17.37 17.04 -12.90
N GLN A 320 17.24 15.74 -12.67
CA GLN A 320 18.04 15.03 -11.66
C GLN A 320 19.15 14.13 -12.24
N GLY A 321 19.17 13.90 -13.56
CA GLY A 321 20.22 13.10 -14.22
C GLY A 321 20.32 11.63 -13.75
N LYS A 322 19.23 11.08 -13.19
CA LYS A 322 19.22 9.74 -12.56
C LYS A 322 19.37 8.60 -13.57
N MET A 323 18.97 8.82 -14.82
CA MET A 323 19.06 7.86 -15.92
C MET A 323 19.31 8.57 -17.24
N ASP A 324 19.73 7.81 -18.26
CA ASP A 324 19.97 8.34 -19.61
C ASP A 324 18.74 8.09 -20.51
N MET A 325 17.99 7.01 -20.21
CA MET A 325 16.70 6.72 -20.80
C MET A 325 15.79 5.98 -19.82
N ALA A 326 14.49 5.99 -20.09
CA ALA A 326 13.47 5.29 -19.32
C ALA A 326 12.63 4.38 -20.21
N ILE A 327 12.30 3.21 -19.70
CA ILE A 327 11.51 2.20 -20.38
C ILE A 327 10.32 1.82 -19.49
N ARG A 328 9.13 2.24 -19.88
CA ARG A 328 7.88 1.69 -19.35
C ARG A 328 7.57 0.39 -20.06
N VAL A 329 7.16 -0.63 -19.31
CA VAL A 329 6.70 -1.90 -19.87
C VAL A 329 5.45 -2.38 -19.14
N GLY A 330 4.43 -2.77 -19.90
CA GLY A 330 3.20 -3.36 -19.37
C GLY A 330 3.29 -4.87 -19.21
N GLY A 331 2.42 -5.46 -18.40
CA GLY A 331 2.28 -6.93 -18.26
C GLY A 331 2.09 -7.66 -19.58
N ASN A 332 1.50 -6.97 -20.58
CA ASN A 332 1.27 -7.44 -21.94
C ASN A 332 2.48 -7.27 -22.89
N GLY A 333 3.65 -6.90 -22.38
CA GLY A 333 4.87 -6.71 -23.16
C GLY A 333 4.95 -5.40 -23.96
N ARG A 334 3.91 -4.56 -23.99
CA ARG A 334 3.96 -3.25 -24.67
C ARG A 334 4.88 -2.29 -23.92
N MET A 335 5.71 -1.56 -24.68
CA MET A 335 6.75 -0.70 -24.15
C MET A 335 6.56 0.76 -24.58
N SER A 336 7.02 1.69 -23.74
CA SER A 336 7.16 3.11 -24.07
C SER A 336 8.52 3.59 -23.58
N LEU A 337 9.33 4.13 -24.49
CA LEU A 337 10.68 4.58 -24.20
C LEU A 337 10.76 6.11 -24.26
N ARG A 338 11.55 6.70 -23.36
CA ARG A 338 11.85 8.14 -23.31
C ARG A 338 13.33 8.35 -23.07
N SER A 339 13.91 9.41 -23.62
CA SER A 339 15.30 9.80 -23.39
C SER A 339 15.51 11.30 -23.49
N ASN A 340 16.65 11.74 -22.94
CA ASN A 340 17.19 13.08 -23.17
C ASN A 340 17.99 13.15 -24.47
N ASN A 341 18.40 14.37 -24.83
CA ASN A 341 19.35 14.62 -25.91
C ASN A 341 20.63 13.78 -25.73
N GLY A 342 21.06 13.13 -26.81
CA GLY A 342 22.24 12.26 -26.83
C GLY A 342 21.93 10.76 -26.81
N VAL A 343 20.69 10.36 -26.54
CA VAL A 343 20.24 8.95 -26.63
C VAL A 343 19.06 8.85 -27.59
N ASP A 344 19.21 8.09 -28.68
CA ASP A 344 18.14 7.85 -29.64
C ASP A 344 17.37 6.56 -29.30
N VAL A 345 16.26 6.71 -28.56
CA VAL A 345 15.40 5.57 -28.20
C VAL A 345 14.61 5.02 -29.38
N GLY A 346 14.45 5.76 -30.47
CA GLY A 346 13.85 5.27 -31.71
C GLY A 346 14.70 4.16 -32.31
N ILE A 347 16.01 4.39 -32.42
CA ILE A 347 16.98 3.39 -32.91
C ILE A 347 17.08 2.21 -31.94
N ILE A 348 17.19 2.46 -30.63
CA ILE A 348 17.27 1.39 -29.62
C ILE A 348 16.02 0.50 -29.68
N SER A 349 14.83 1.11 -29.79
CA SER A 349 13.58 0.36 -29.88
C SER A 349 13.48 -0.46 -31.16
N GLY A 350 13.88 0.10 -32.32
CA GLY A 350 13.92 -0.64 -33.58
C GLY A 350 14.91 -1.82 -33.56
N ARG A 351 16.05 -1.65 -32.86
CA ARG A 351 17.07 -2.69 -32.73
C ARG A 351 16.64 -3.85 -31.85
N TYR A 352 16.01 -3.56 -30.70
CA TYR A 352 15.79 -4.57 -29.65
C TYR A 352 14.33 -4.98 -29.46
N PHE A 353 13.38 -4.08 -29.67
CA PHE A 353 12.01 -4.22 -29.16
C PHE A 353 10.94 -4.14 -30.25
N GLU A 354 11.27 -4.54 -31.48
CA GLU A 354 10.31 -4.61 -32.61
C GLU A 354 9.50 -3.30 -32.77
N GLY A 355 10.17 -2.18 -32.52
CA GLY A 355 9.54 -0.88 -32.35
C GLY A 355 10.15 0.23 -33.20
N GLY A 356 9.89 1.47 -32.81
CA GLY A 356 10.39 2.66 -33.49
C GLY A 356 9.79 3.93 -32.93
N GLY A 357 10.30 5.07 -33.38
CA GLY A 357 9.83 6.39 -32.97
C GLY A 357 10.83 7.50 -33.25
N HIS A 358 10.70 8.59 -32.51
CA HIS A 358 11.61 9.73 -32.54
C HIS A 358 12.78 9.54 -31.55
N PRO A 359 13.88 10.30 -31.70
CA PRO A 359 15.04 10.17 -30.83
C PRO A 359 14.74 10.22 -29.33
N GLY A 360 13.81 11.09 -28.88
CA GLY A 360 13.41 11.21 -27.47
C GLY A 360 12.20 10.37 -27.05
N ALA A 361 11.50 9.72 -27.99
CA ALA A 361 10.27 8.99 -27.69
C ALA A 361 9.98 7.88 -28.70
N ALA A 362 9.90 6.65 -28.20
CA ALA A 362 9.60 5.48 -29.02
C ALA A 362 8.61 4.53 -28.35
N GLY A 363 7.98 3.67 -29.17
CA GLY A 363 7.21 2.51 -28.73
C GLY A 363 7.93 1.23 -29.12
N GLY A 364 7.56 0.12 -28.48
CA GLY A 364 8.08 -1.21 -28.77
C GLY A 364 7.25 -2.31 -28.11
N VAL A 365 7.61 -3.55 -28.36
CA VAL A 365 6.95 -4.75 -27.84
C VAL A 365 8.00 -5.80 -27.48
N LEU A 366 7.88 -6.39 -26.29
CA LEU A 366 8.58 -7.62 -25.94
C LEU A 366 7.83 -8.82 -26.51
N LYS A 367 8.58 -9.81 -27.00
CA LYS A 367 8.02 -11.10 -27.38
C LYS A 367 7.33 -11.79 -26.21
N ASP A 368 7.92 -11.67 -25.02
CA ASP A 368 7.28 -12.08 -23.78
C ASP A 368 6.21 -11.06 -23.37
N ASN A 369 4.96 -11.51 -23.44
CA ASN A 369 3.77 -10.68 -23.23
C ASN A 369 2.92 -11.12 -22.03
N ARG A 370 3.50 -11.92 -21.11
CA ARG A 370 2.85 -12.35 -19.86
C ARG A 370 3.76 -12.09 -18.67
N LEU A 371 4.24 -10.85 -18.59
CA LEU A 371 5.12 -10.39 -17.52
C LEU A 371 4.33 -10.30 -16.21
N LYS A 372 4.90 -10.85 -15.15
CA LYS A 372 4.24 -11.02 -13.84
C LYS A 372 4.59 -9.90 -12.87
N ASP A 373 5.84 -9.48 -12.91
CA ASP A 373 6.41 -8.52 -11.98
C ASP A 373 7.61 -7.81 -12.63
N VAL A 374 8.19 -6.85 -11.90
CA VAL A 374 9.33 -6.06 -12.36
C VAL A 374 10.58 -6.92 -12.59
N ASN A 375 10.80 -7.97 -11.82
CA ASN A 375 11.96 -8.86 -11.98
C ASN A 375 11.83 -9.72 -13.24
N HIS A 376 10.62 -10.17 -13.55
CA HIS A 376 10.31 -10.84 -14.81
C HIS A 376 10.58 -9.88 -15.98
N ALA A 377 10.07 -8.65 -15.90
CA ALA A 377 10.33 -7.63 -16.92
C ALA A 377 11.82 -7.36 -17.13
N LEU A 378 12.60 -7.22 -16.06
CA LEU A 378 14.06 -7.01 -16.12
C LEU A 378 14.77 -8.16 -16.85
N ARG A 379 14.43 -9.41 -16.51
CA ARG A 379 15.00 -10.59 -17.17
C ARG A 379 14.61 -10.64 -18.65
N SER A 380 13.34 -10.42 -18.98
CA SER A 380 12.84 -10.49 -20.35
C SER A 380 13.45 -9.39 -21.24
N ILE A 381 13.61 -8.17 -20.73
CA ILE A 381 14.32 -7.09 -21.43
C ILE A 381 15.80 -7.45 -21.64
N SER A 382 16.49 -7.90 -20.58
CA SER A 382 17.91 -8.24 -20.64
C SER A 382 18.18 -9.36 -21.64
N GLN A 383 17.38 -10.42 -21.62
CA GLN A 383 17.50 -11.54 -22.55
C GLN A 383 17.28 -11.09 -24.00
N THR A 384 16.25 -10.27 -24.24
CA THR A 384 15.96 -9.73 -25.58
C THR A 384 17.14 -8.93 -26.14
N VAL A 385 17.76 -8.09 -25.32
CA VAL A 385 18.95 -7.31 -25.72
C VAL A 385 20.14 -8.21 -26.03
N LEU A 386 20.40 -9.22 -25.19
CA LEU A 386 21.51 -10.18 -25.39
C LEU A 386 21.33 -10.99 -26.67
N ASP A 387 20.13 -11.54 -26.92
CA ASP A 387 19.84 -12.36 -28.09
C ASP A 387 20.03 -11.59 -29.39
N ARG A 388 19.52 -10.35 -29.43
CA ARG A 388 19.63 -9.48 -30.61
C ARG A 388 21.07 -9.02 -30.84
N LYS A 389 21.85 -8.71 -29.80
CA LYS A 389 23.28 -8.42 -29.95
C LYS A 389 24.05 -9.60 -30.55
N GLY A 390 23.83 -10.79 -30.02
CA GLY A 390 24.46 -12.01 -30.52
C GLY A 390 24.03 -12.40 -31.94
N GLN A 391 22.90 -11.90 -32.45
CA GLN A 391 22.48 -12.06 -33.85
C GLN A 391 23.18 -11.07 -34.78
N ILE A 392 23.35 -9.82 -34.33
CA ILE A 392 24.01 -8.76 -35.12
C ILE A 392 25.51 -9.04 -35.28
N GLU A 393 26.18 -9.56 -34.25
CA GLU A 393 27.61 -9.90 -34.30
C GLU A 393 27.94 -11.12 -35.19
N ARG A 394 26.92 -11.90 -35.58
CA ARG A 394 27.05 -13.10 -36.44
C ARG A 394 26.71 -12.85 -37.91
N LEU A 395 26.30 -11.64 -38.25
CA LEU A 395 26.05 -11.15 -39.61
C LEU A 395 27.23 -10.27 -40.04
#